data_AF-A0A0W0F7N6-F1
#
_entry.id   AF-A0A0W0F7N6-F1
#
_cell.length_a   1.000
_cell.length_b   1.000
_cell.length_c   1.000
_cell.angle_alpha   90.00
_cell.angle_beta   90.00
_cell.angle_gamma   90.00
#
_symmetry.space_group_name_H-M   'P 1'
#
loop_
_entity.id
_entity.type
_entity.pdbx_description
1 polymer ?
#
loop_
_entity_poly.entity_id
_entity_poly.type
_entity_poly.pdbx_seq_one_letter_code
_entity_poly.pdbx_strand_id
1 'polypeptide(L)'
;MTPSTLAAWVTAEGQKLYESSLDTLSRLHILHNYPAKLALNSTFKTSLRHAITGGGTTGSFGVPAEKDEKRAPLDIDGLDSYALERWETILHFMVSSGTGQNPQRPSPGVLYLLQRSGLMGSHHGSVPQITSAGFQFLLHPSHAQLWNLLLQYLHMAEERQMDLVEVLSFLFMLSTMELGREYSTEHLSQTQRAMLEDLRDYGLLWQRRPNSRRFSPTRLATTLTSSSPTLPTNAGTSSGSQQGFIVLETNYRVYAYTGSSSLR
;
A
#
# COMPACT_ATOMS: atom_id res chain seq x y z
N MET A 1 23.41 -23.81 -14.56
CA MET A 1 23.54 -23.56 -16.01
C MET A 1 24.73 -22.63 -16.19
N THR A 2 25.52 -22.75 -17.26
CA THR A 2 26.60 -21.79 -17.51
C THR A 2 26.01 -20.49 -18.06
N PRO A 3 26.57 -19.31 -17.71
CA PRO A 3 26.10 -18.03 -18.24
C PRO A 3 26.06 -17.95 -19.78
N SER A 4 27.00 -18.64 -20.44
CA SER A 4 27.10 -18.74 -21.89
C SER A 4 25.90 -19.41 -22.55
N THR A 5 25.27 -20.40 -21.91
CA THR A 5 24.12 -21.11 -22.49
C THR A 5 22.87 -20.24 -22.50
N LEU A 6 22.63 -19.48 -21.43
CA LEU A 6 21.49 -18.57 -21.35
C LEU A 6 21.69 -17.33 -22.22
N ALA A 7 22.93 -16.83 -22.34
CA ALA A 7 23.27 -15.74 -23.25
C ALA A 7 22.99 -16.09 -24.72
N ALA A 8 23.16 -17.36 -25.11
CA ALA A 8 22.83 -17.83 -26.46
C ALA A 8 21.33 -17.80 -26.79
N TRP A 9 20.45 -17.66 -25.79
CA TRP A 9 19.00 -17.53 -25.98
C TRP A 9 18.56 -16.07 -26.21
N VAL A 10 19.48 -15.12 -26.10
CA VAL A 10 19.19 -13.68 -26.19
C VAL A 10 19.56 -13.16 -27.59
N THR A 11 18.69 -12.36 -28.18
CA THR A 11 18.97 -11.68 -29.46
C THR A 11 20.00 -10.57 -29.28
N ALA A 12 20.71 -10.20 -30.34
CA ALA A 12 21.72 -9.14 -30.29
C ALA A 12 21.16 -7.80 -29.76
N GLU A 13 19.90 -7.49 -30.07
CA GLU A 13 19.21 -6.27 -29.60
C GLU A 13 18.90 -6.31 -28.10
N GLY A 14 18.65 -7.51 -27.54
CA GLY A 14 18.26 -7.70 -26.14
C GLY A 14 19.43 -7.81 -25.15
N GLN A 15 20.68 -7.79 -25.64
CA GLN A 15 21.84 -8.11 -24.81
C GLN A 15 22.06 -7.13 -23.65
N LYS A 16 21.85 -5.83 -23.87
CA LYS A 16 21.92 -4.82 -22.80
C LYS A 16 20.88 -5.03 -21.71
N LEU A 17 19.65 -5.39 -22.10
CA LEU A 17 18.55 -5.65 -21.15
C LEU A 17 18.85 -6.90 -20.31
N TYR A 18 19.40 -7.93 -20.96
CA TYR A 18 19.80 -9.18 -20.29
C TYR A 18 20.88 -8.93 -19.23
N GLU A 19 21.93 -8.19 -19.55
CA GLU A 19 23.00 -7.85 -18.60
C GLU A 19 22.47 -7.04 -17.41
N SER A 20 21.63 -6.03 -17.68
CA SER A 20 20.98 -5.24 -16.63
C SER A 20 20.05 -6.08 -15.74
N SER A 21 19.34 -7.04 -16.32
CA SER A 21 18.46 -7.96 -15.58
C SER A 21 19.26 -8.89 -14.67
N LEU A 22 20.39 -9.44 -15.15
CA LEU A 22 21.27 -10.27 -14.34
C LEU A 22 21.89 -9.51 -13.17
N ASP A 23 22.34 -8.27 -13.40
CA ASP A 23 22.84 -7.40 -12.34
C ASP A 23 21.75 -7.15 -11.27
N THR A 24 20.52 -6.83 -11.71
CA THR A 24 19.38 -6.64 -10.81
C THR A 24 19.08 -7.90 -9.99
N LEU A 25 18.99 -9.07 -10.62
CA LEU A 25 18.74 -10.34 -9.94
C LEU A 25 19.86 -10.74 -8.98
N SER A 26 21.11 -10.34 -9.28
CA SER A 26 22.26 -10.53 -8.40
C SER A 26 22.19 -9.60 -7.19
N ARG A 27 21.85 -8.32 -7.38
CA ARG A 27 21.67 -7.33 -6.30
C ARG A 27 20.52 -7.69 -5.37
N LEU A 28 19.46 -8.32 -5.89
CA LEU A 28 18.35 -8.85 -5.10
C LEU A 28 18.65 -10.20 -4.43
N HIS A 29 19.88 -10.72 -4.56
CA HIS A 29 20.30 -12.02 -4.03
C HIS A 29 19.44 -13.22 -4.48
N ILE A 30 18.74 -13.08 -5.61
CA ILE A 30 17.96 -14.15 -6.25
C ILE A 30 18.92 -15.11 -6.96
N LEU A 31 19.92 -14.57 -7.66
CA LEU A 31 21.01 -15.35 -8.23
C LEU A 31 22.09 -15.58 -7.16
N HIS A 32 22.50 -16.83 -7.03
CA HIS A 32 23.57 -17.26 -6.14
C HIS A 32 24.81 -17.60 -6.97
N ASN A 33 25.98 -17.07 -6.60
CA ASN A 33 27.27 -17.28 -7.25
C ASN A 33 27.38 -16.76 -8.71
N TYR A 34 26.64 -15.69 -9.04
CA TYR A 34 26.91 -14.89 -10.24
C TYR A 34 28.22 -14.10 -10.05
N PRO A 35 29.12 -14.01 -11.05
CA PRO A 35 29.02 -14.43 -12.45
C PRO A 35 29.47 -15.87 -12.77
N ALA A 36 29.99 -16.62 -11.79
CA ALA A 36 30.56 -17.95 -12.03
C ALA A 36 29.52 -19.01 -12.45
N LYS A 37 28.30 -18.95 -11.90
CA LYS A 37 27.22 -19.89 -12.20
C LYS A 37 25.87 -19.19 -12.14
N LEU A 38 25.01 -19.46 -13.13
CA LEU A 38 23.60 -19.11 -13.04
C LEU A 38 22.87 -20.19 -12.25
N ALA A 39 22.67 -19.92 -10.96
CA ALA A 39 21.88 -20.73 -10.05
C ALA A 39 20.98 -19.81 -9.20
N LEU A 40 19.73 -20.21 -9.01
CA LEU A 40 18.83 -19.52 -8.09
C LEU A 40 19.19 -19.87 -6.64
N ASN A 41 18.98 -18.93 -5.73
CA ASN A 41 18.97 -19.18 -4.29
C ASN A 41 18.02 -20.35 -3.96
N SER A 42 18.46 -21.29 -3.12
CA SER A 42 17.70 -22.50 -2.79
C SER A 42 16.40 -22.21 -2.04
N THR A 43 16.41 -21.22 -1.15
CA THR A 43 15.22 -20.75 -0.43
C THR A 43 14.24 -20.14 -1.41
N PHE A 44 14.69 -19.19 -2.25
CA PHE A 44 13.84 -18.57 -3.27
C PHE A 44 13.23 -19.62 -4.21
N LYS A 45 14.04 -20.57 -4.70
CA LYS A 45 13.60 -21.65 -5.58
C LYS A 45 12.54 -22.54 -4.93
N THR A 46 12.68 -22.84 -3.64
CA THR A 46 11.73 -23.68 -2.89
C THR A 46 10.44 -22.92 -2.64
N SER A 47 10.51 -21.68 -2.16
CA SER A 47 9.34 -20.82 -1.94
C SER A 47 8.57 -20.52 -3.23
N LEU A 48 9.27 -20.26 -4.33
CA LEU A 48 8.62 -20.03 -5.64
C LEU A 48 7.90 -21.29 -6.13
N ARG A 49 8.49 -22.48 -5.93
CA ARG A 49 7.82 -23.75 -6.26
C ARG A 49 6.55 -23.91 -5.44
N HIS A 50 6.62 -23.66 -4.13
CA HIS A 50 5.47 -23.70 -3.23
C HIS A 50 4.35 -22.76 -3.68
N ALA A 51 4.68 -21.51 -4.03
CA ALA A 51 3.72 -20.53 -4.53
C ALA A 51 3.02 -21.00 -5.82
N ILE A 52 3.74 -21.64 -6.75
CA ILE A 52 3.17 -22.11 -8.03
C ILE A 52 2.33 -23.38 -7.85
N THR A 53 2.78 -24.32 -7.01
CA THR A 53 2.10 -25.62 -6.84
C THR A 53 1.05 -25.60 -5.73
N GLY A 54 0.82 -24.46 -5.07
CA GLY A 54 -0.06 -24.35 -3.90
C GLY A 54 0.42 -25.19 -2.70
N GLY A 55 1.71 -25.52 -2.64
CA GLY A 55 2.30 -26.28 -1.54
C GLY A 55 2.85 -25.38 -0.45
N GLY A 56 3.09 -25.92 0.75
CA GLY A 56 3.69 -25.21 1.88
C GLY A 56 2.72 -25.00 3.04
N THR A 57 3.27 -24.75 4.24
CA THR A 57 2.51 -24.59 5.49
C THR A 57 2.44 -23.13 5.96
N THR A 58 3.04 -22.19 5.23
CA THR A 58 3.37 -20.85 5.73
C THR A 58 2.24 -19.82 5.63
N GLY A 59 1.01 -20.21 5.25
CA GLY A 59 -0.12 -19.28 5.21
C GLY A 59 0.15 -18.02 4.38
N SER A 60 0.98 -18.12 3.35
CA SER A 60 1.57 -16.97 2.63
C SER A 60 0.55 -16.09 1.89
N PHE A 61 -0.69 -16.55 1.74
CA PHE A 61 -1.82 -15.84 1.13
C PHE A 61 -2.91 -15.48 2.16
N GLY A 62 -2.59 -15.55 3.45
CA GLY A 62 -3.54 -15.42 4.54
C GLY A 62 -4.41 -16.66 4.73
N VAL A 63 -5.09 -16.72 5.88
CA VAL A 63 -6.05 -17.78 6.20
C VAL A 63 -7.45 -17.20 6.08
N PRO A 64 -8.23 -17.55 5.04
CA PRO A 64 -9.62 -17.11 4.93
C PRO A 64 -10.42 -17.47 6.17
N ALA A 65 -11.19 -16.52 6.69
CA ALA A 65 -12.11 -16.78 7.78
C ALA A 65 -13.32 -17.57 7.28
N GLU A 66 -13.82 -18.49 8.11
CA GLU A 66 -15.10 -19.17 7.85
C GLU A 66 -16.23 -18.15 7.78
N LYS A 67 -17.19 -18.34 6.87
CA LYS A 67 -18.33 -17.42 6.71
C LYS A 67 -19.11 -17.32 8.04
N ASP A 68 -19.30 -16.10 8.54
CA ASP A 68 -20.17 -15.87 9.70
C ASP A 68 -21.61 -15.72 9.20
N GLU A 69 -22.41 -16.78 9.36
CA GLU A 69 -23.82 -16.80 8.93
C GLU A 69 -24.68 -15.72 9.60
N LYS A 70 -24.28 -15.22 10.77
CA LYS A 70 -25.02 -14.20 11.51
C LYS A 70 -24.64 -12.79 11.08
N ARG A 71 -23.48 -12.63 10.46
CA ARG A 71 -22.84 -11.34 10.24
C ARG A 71 -22.06 -11.37 8.93
N ALA A 72 -22.71 -10.88 7.88
CA ALA A 72 -22.05 -10.69 6.60
C ALA A 72 -20.84 -9.74 6.73
N PRO A 73 -19.78 -9.97 5.95
CA PRO A 73 -18.69 -9.02 5.81
C PRO A 73 -19.20 -7.72 5.19
N LEU A 74 -18.42 -6.65 5.32
CA LEU A 74 -18.69 -5.41 4.59
C LEU A 74 -18.60 -5.70 3.09
N ASP A 75 -19.50 -5.11 2.32
CA ASP A 75 -19.46 -5.19 0.86
C ASP A 75 -18.27 -4.40 0.31
N ILE A 76 -17.96 -4.63 -0.98
CA ILE A 76 -16.82 -3.98 -1.64
C ILE A 76 -16.99 -2.46 -1.65
N ASP A 77 -18.19 -1.97 -1.92
CA ASP A 77 -18.48 -0.53 -1.96
C ASP A 77 -18.35 0.11 -0.56
N GLY A 78 -18.75 -0.59 0.50
CA GLY A 78 -18.54 -0.17 1.87
C GLY A 78 -17.05 -0.17 2.26
N LEU A 79 -16.27 -1.16 1.82
CA LEU A 79 -14.82 -1.19 2.03
C LEU A 79 -14.10 -0.04 1.31
N ASP A 80 -14.52 0.26 0.08
CA ASP A 80 -13.99 1.38 -0.70
C ASP A 80 -14.35 2.72 -0.04
N SER A 81 -15.60 2.88 0.40
CA SER A 81 -16.07 4.08 1.12
C SER A 81 -15.31 4.29 2.43
N TYR A 82 -15.10 3.22 3.20
CA TYR A 82 -14.32 3.25 4.44
C TYR A 82 -12.86 3.65 4.19
N ALA A 83 -12.22 3.05 3.19
CA ALA A 83 -10.84 3.33 2.85
C ALA A 83 -10.67 4.77 2.39
N LEU A 84 -11.60 5.26 1.55
CA LEU A 84 -11.62 6.63 1.07
C LEU A 84 -11.84 7.63 2.22
N GLU A 85 -12.81 7.40 3.10
CA GLU A 85 -13.07 8.27 4.26
C GLU A 85 -11.83 8.38 5.16
N ARG A 86 -11.17 7.25 5.46
CA ARG A 86 -9.95 7.24 6.27
C ARG A 86 -8.82 7.98 5.58
N TRP A 87 -8.60 7.72 4.30
CA TRP A 87 -7.55 8.38 3.52
C TRP A 87 -7.78 9.88 3.40
N GLU A 88 -9.00 10.31 3.06
CA GLU A 88 -9.37 11.73 2.98
C GLU A 88 -9.29 12.43 4.33
N THR A 89 -9.62 11.76 5.44
CA THR A 89 -9.42 12.31 6.78
C THR A 89 -7.95 12.70 7.00
N ILE A 90 -7.01 11.87 6.54
CA ILE A 90 -5.57 12.11 6.64
C ILE A 90 -5.17 13.32 5.78
N LEU A 91 -5.56 13.32 4.50
CA LEU A 91 -5.22 14.38 3.56
C LEU A 91 -5.84 15.73 3.95
N HIS A 92 -7.12 15.72 4.34
CA HIS A 92 -7.84 16.91 4.81
C HIS A 92 -7.21 17.46 6.08
N PHE A 93 -6.80 16.60 7.01
CA PHE A 93 -6.07 17.05 8.19
C PHE A 93 -4.76 17.75 7.79
N MET A 94 -4.00 17.21 6.84
CA MET A 94 -2.76 17.86 6.38
C MET A 94 -3.01 19.27 5.85
N VAL A 95 -4.05 19.50 5.06
CA VAL A 95 -4.34 20.82 4.46
C VAL A 95 -4.96 21.79 5.46
N SER A 96 -5.89 21.32 6.29
CA SER A 96 -6.73 22.17 7.13
C SER A 96 -6.15 22.39 8.53
N SER A 97 -5.11 21.63 8.92
CA SER A 97 -4.44 21.84 10.20
C SER A 97 -3.75 23.21 10.24
N GLY A 98 -4.10 24.04 11.23
CA GLY A 98 -3.50 25.36 11.42
C GLY A 98 -4.15 26.50 10.65
N THR A 99 -5.23 26.26 9.89
CA THR A 99 -5.99 27.30 9.16
C THR A 99 -7.20 27.83 9.95
N GLY A 100 -7.35 27.45 11.23
CA GLY A 100 -8.48 27.81 12.07
C GLY A 100 -9.73 26.95 11.86
N GLN A 101 -9.73 26.09 10.84
CA GLN A 101 -10.67 24.97 10.74
C GLN A 101 -10.26 23.89 11.74
N ASN A 102 -11.23 23.22 12.36
CA ASN A 102 -11.00 22.11 13.30
C ASN A 102 -11.28 20.78 12.57
N PRO A 103 -10.40 20.31 11.69
CA PRO A 103 -10.61 19.08 10.95
C PRO A 103 -10.67 17.87 11.90
N GLN A 104 -11.36 16.82 11.48
CA GLN A 104 -11.30 15.54 12.17
C GLN A 104 -9.84 15.08 12.28
N ARG A 105 -9.39 14.82 13.51
CA ARG A 105 -8.02 14.45 13.81
C ARG A 105 -7.78 12.97 13.48
N PRO A 106 -6.76 12.61 12.66
CA PRO A 106 -6.34 11.24 12.45
C PRO A 106 -5.85 10.57 13.73
N SER A 107 -5.67 9.26 13.69
CA SER A 107 -5.17 8.53 14.85
C SER A 107 -3.76 9.01 15.27
N PRO A 108 -3.37 8.86 16.55
CA PRO A 108 -2.06 9.28 17.02
C PRO A 108 -0.90 8.62 16.26
N GLY A 109 -1.06 7.37 15.83
CA GLY A 109 -0.05 6.65 15.03
C GLY A 109 0.16 7.28 13.65
N VAL A 110 -0.93 7.66 12.98
CA VAL A 110 -0.86 8.37 11.69
C VAL A 110 -0.18 9.73 11.86
N LEU A 111 -0.57 10.50 12.87
CA LEU A 111 0.02 11.82 13.14
C LEU A 111 1.51 11.73 13.44
N TYR A 112 1.90 10.74 14.24
CA TYR A 112 3.30 10.49 14.54
C TYR A 112 4.07 10.19 13.25
N LEU A 113 3.53 9.35 12.36
CA LEU A 113 4.16 9.05 11.07
C LEU A 113 4.28 10.29 10.17
N LEU A 114 3.23 11.11 10.08
CA LEU A 114 3.25 12.35 9.29
C LEU A 114 4.27 13.37 9.81
N GLN A 115 4.41 13.46 11.14
CA GLN A 115 5.41 14.33 11.76
C GLN A 115 6.82 13.80 11.54
N ARG A 116 7.02 12.50 11.74
CA ARG A 116 8.32 11.84 11.62
C ARG A 116 8.85 11.84 10.20
N SER A 117 7.97 11.66 9.21
CA SER A 117 8.29 11.75 7.78
C SER A 117 8.57 13.19 7.31
N GLY A 118 8.39 14.18 8.18
CA GLY A 118 8.56 15.59 7.84
C GLY A 118 7.45 16.13 6.94
N LEU A 119 6.35 15.40 6.74
CA LEU A 119 5.18 15.87 5.98
C LEU A 119 4.38 16.90 6.78
N MET A 120 4.42 16.81 8.11
CA MET A 120 3.87 17.80 9.03
C MET A 120 4.91 18.21 10.06
N GLY A 121 4.92 19.48 10.46
CA GLY A 121 5.81 20.02 11.47
C GLY A 121 5.02 20.68 12.59
N SER A 122 5.46 20.51 13.84
CA SER A 122 4.90 21.26 14.98
C SER A 122 5.92 22.30 15.43
N HIS A 123 5.58 23.58 15.35
CA HIS A 123 6.37 24.62 15.98
C HIS A 123 5.82 24.88 17.39
N HIS A 124 6.65 24.69 18.42
CA HIS A 124 6.40 25.16 19.79
C HIS A 124 5.06 24.70 20.41
N GLY A 125 4.71 23.41 20.27
CA GLY A 125 3.50 22.84 20.89
C GLY A 125 2.17 23.22 20.23
N SER A 126 2.22 23.88 19.07
CA SER A 126 1.04 24.16 18.23
C SER A 126 0.53 22.92 17.50
N VAL A 127 -0.69 23.00 16.98
CA VAL A 127 -1.26 21.96 16.08
C VAL A 127 -0.30 21.75 14.91
N PRO A 128 0.07 20.50 14.57
CA PRO A 128 0.97 20.23 13.46
C PRO A 128 0.46 20.88 12.18
N GLN A 129 1.34 21.52 11.43
CA GLN A 129 1.04 22.17 10.16
C GLN A 129 1.78 21.47 9.02
N ILE A 130 1.23 21.54 7.81
CA ILE A 130 1.86 20.96 6.62
C ILE A 130 3.20 21.64 6.31
N THR A 131 4.20 20.84 5.93
CA THR A 131 5.50 21.33 5.47
C THR A 131 5.52 21.48 3.95
N SER A 132 6.61 22.02 3.39
CA SER A 132 6.81 22.04 1.94
C SER A 132 6.82 20.63 1.33
N ALA A 133 7.44 19.66 2.01
CA ALA A 133 7.43 18.25 1.61
C ALA A 133 6.02 17.65 1.72
N GLY A 134 5.26 17.99 2.76
CA GLY A 134 3.86 17.62 2.92
C GLY A 134 2.99 18.12 1.78
N PHE A 135 3.20 19.37 1.34
CA PHE A 135 2.46 19.93 0.21
C PHE A 135 2.81 19.23 -1.11
N GLN A 136 4.10 18.95 -1.35
CA GLN A 136 4.53 18.16 -2.52
C GLN A 136 3.94 16.76 -2.51
N PHE A 137 3.87 16.12 -1.35
CA PHE A 137 3.25 14.82 -1.17
C PHE A 137 1.78 14.80 -1.64
N LEU A 138 1.01 15.83 -1.30
CA LEU A 138 -0.40 15.93 -1.72
C LEU A 138 -0.58 16.02 -3.25
N LEU A 139 0.44 16.45 -3.98
CA LEU A 139 0.41 16.55 -5.44
C LEU A 139 0.73 15.22 -6.14
N HIS A 140 1.24 14.23 -5.41
CA HIS A 140 1.50 12.92 -5.99
C HIS A 140 0.21 12.14 -6.29
N PRO A 141 0.22 11.22 -7.26
CA PRO A 141 -0.88 10.27 -7.45
C PRO A 141 -1.14 9.46 -6.17
N SER A 142 -2.39 9.04 -5.93
CA SER A 142 -2.80 8.32 -4.71
C SER A 142 -1.95 7.08 -4.43
N HIS A 143 -1.57 6.33 -5.47
CA HIS A 143 -0.68 5.17 -5.35
C HIS A 143 0.71 5.55 -4.83
N ALA A 144 1.30 6.62 -5.38
CA ALA A 144 2.61 7.10 -4.94
C ALA A 144 2.57 7.69 -3.53
N GLN A 145 1.48 8.37 -3.15
CA GLN A 145 1.25 8.82 -1.78
C GLN A 145 1.25 7.65 -0.80
N LEU A 146 0.50 6.59 -1.11
CA LEU A 146 0.43 5.39 -0.28
C LEU A 146 1.78 4.71 -0.13
N TRP A 147 2.54 4.54 -1.23
CA TRP A 147 3.87 3.95 -1.20
C TRP A 147 4.86 4.79 -0.39
N ASN A 148 4.86 6.12 -0.54
CA ASN A 148 5.69 7.00 0.26
C ASN A 148 5.38 6.85 1.75
N LEU A 149 4.09 6.79 2.12
CA LEU A 149 3.68 6.60 3.50
C LEU A 149 4.12 5.24 4.06
N LEU A 150 4.01 4.18 3.25
CA LEU A 150 4.42 2.83 3.65
C LEU A 150 5.94 2.68 3.77
N LEU A 151 6.72 3.32 2.91
CA LEU A 151 8.18 3.36 3.06
C LEU A 151 8.57 4.04 4.37
N GLN A 152 7.90 5.15 4.72
CA GLN A 152 8.10 5.80 6.01
C GLN A 152 7.66 4.91 7.18
N TYR A 153 6.59 4.14 7.01
CA TYR A 153 6.15 3.16 8.00
C TYR A 153 7.21 2.08 8.22
N LEU A 154 7.85 1.57 7.16
CA LEU A 154 8.94 0.58 7.27
C LEU A 154 10.13 1.13 8.06
N HIS A 155 10.53 2.37 7.81
CA HIS A 155 11.58 3.03 8.60
C HIS A 155 11.18 3.18 10.07
N MET A 156 9.93 3.55 10.35
CA MET A 156 9.42 3.63 11.73
C MET A 156 9.35 2.24 12.41
N ALA A 157 9.00 1.19 11.67
CA ALA A 157 8.93 -0.17 12.19
C ALA A 157 10.30 -0.66 12.68
N GLU A 158 11.37 -0.34 11.96
CA GLU A 158 12.75 -0.64 12.35
C GLU A 158 13.12 0.04 13.68
N GLU A 159 12.72 1.30 13.86
CA GLU A 159 12.95 2.04 15.11
C GLU A 159 12.16 1.47 16.30
N ARG A 160 10.95 0.97 16.04
CA ARG A 160 10.12 0.25 17.03
C ARG A 160 10.63 -1.15 17.33
N GLN A 161 11.77 -1.58 16.76
CA GLN A 161 12.34 -2.92 16.90
C GLN A 161 11.36 -4.02 16.44
N MET A 162 10.55 -3.73 15.43
CA MET A 162 9.68 -4.71 14.77
C MET A 162 10.51 -5.55 13.80
N ASP A 163 10.18 -6.84 13.67
CA ASP A 163 10.82 -7.69 12.67
C ASP A 163 10.40 -7.26 11.26
N LEU A 164 11.32 -6.61 10.54
CA LEU A 164 11.09 -6.12 9.19
C LEU A 164 10.71 -7.23 8.21
N VAL A 165 11.16 -8.48 8.45
CA VAL A 165 10.79 -9.63 7.62
C VAL A 165 9.31 -9.95 7.80
N GLU A 166 8.82 -9.97 9.04
CA GLU A 166 7.40 -10.18 9.32
C GLU A 166 6.54 -9.04 8.76
N VAL A 167 7.05 -7.80 8.83
CA VAL A 167 6.36 -6.61 8.32
C VAL A 167 6.19 -6.67 6.81
N LEU A 168 7.29 -6.90 6.07
CA LEU A 168 7.26 -7.03 4.62
C LEU A 168 6.43 -8.23 4.18
N SER A 169 6.59 -9.38 4.86
CA SER A 169 5.80 -10.57 4.60
C SER A 169 4.29 -10.29 4.72
N PHE A 170 3.89 -9.52 5.74
CA PHE A 170 2.48 -9.17 5.93
C PHE A 170 1.95 -8.19 4.87
N LEU A 171 2.75 -7.18 4.46
CA LEU A 171 2.37 -6.28 3.38
C LEU A 171 2.17 -7.02 2.04
N PHE A 172 3.06 -7.95 1.71
CA PHE A 172 2.93 -8.79 0.50
C PHE A 172 1.77 -9.79 0.61
N MET A 173 1.55 -10.36 1.80
CA MET A 173 0.38 -11.19 2.04
C MET A 173 -0.89 -10.38 1.78
N LEU A 174 -1.01 -9.18 2.37
CA LEU A 174 -2.17 -8.31 2.24
C LEU A 174 -2.43 -7.88 0.79
N SER A 175 -1.38 -7.65 0.00
CA SER A 175 -1.51 -7.27 -1.41
C SER A 175 -1.98 -8.40 -2.32
N THR A 176 -1.89 -9.66 -1.86
CA THR A 176 -2.36 -10.85 -2.59
C THR A 176 -3.69 -11.38 -2.08
N MET A 177 -4.29 -10.74 -1.08
CA MET A 177 -5.61 -11.10 -0.56
C MET A 177 -6.74 -10.68 -1.51
N GLU A 178 -7.88 -11.34 -1.36
CA GLU A 178 -9.09 -11.12 -2.14
C GLU A 178 -9.93 -10.01 -1.49
N LEU A 179 -10.29 -9.00 -2.28
CA LEU A 179 -11.16 -7.91 -1.86
C LEU A 179 -12.58 -8.44 -1.56
N GLY A 180 -13.19 -7.98 -0.47
CA GLY A 180 -14.52 -8.45 -0.02
C GLY A 180 -14.51 -9.78 0.75
N ARG A 181 -13.32 -10.33 1.05
CA ARG A 181 -13.17 -11.55 1.85
C ARG A 181 -12.57 -11.25 3.22
N GLU A 182 -13.05 -11.96 4.25
CA GLU A 182 -12.48 -11.91 5.60
C GLU A 182 -11.35 -12.93 5.79
N TYR A 183 -10.35 -12.53 6.56
CA TYR A 183 -9.19 -13.32 6.94
C TYR A 183 -9.05 -13.40 8.46
N SER A 184 -8.56 -14.53 8.95
CA SER A 184 -8.35 -14.80 10.37
C SER A 184 -7.09 -14.11 10.90
N THR A 185 -7.16 -13.55 12.10
CA THR A 185 -5.99 -13.00 12.81
C THR A 185 -5.30 -14.03 13.71
N GLU A 186 -5.77 -15.29 13.73
CA GLU A 186 -5.34 -16.28 14.73
C GLU A 186 -3.85 -16.61 14.66
N HIS A 187 -3.34 -16.80 13.44
CA HIS A 187 -1.94 -17.16 13.18
C HIS A 187 -1.02 -15.95 12.96
N LEU A 188 -1.49 -14.73 13.22
CA LEU A 188 -0.67 -13.54 13.10
C LEU A 188 0.30 -13.44 14.28
N SER A 189 1.56 -13.12 13.96
CA SER A 189 2.59 -12.82 14.95
C SER A 189 2.25 -11.56 15.74
N GLN A 190 2.97 -11.31 16.83
CA GLN A 190 2.78 -10.09 17.62
C GLN A 190 3.06 -8.82 16.78
N THR A 191 4.09 -8.86 15.93
CA THR A 191 4.42 -7.78 14.99
C THR A 191 3.28 -7.52 14.01
N GLN A 192 2.73 -8.59 13.44
CA GLN A 192 1.63 -8.52 12.48
C GLN A 192 0.33 -8.00 13.11
N ARG A 193 0.08 -8.33 14.37
CA ARG A 193 -1.08 -7.79 15.13
C ARG A 193 -0.93 -6.29 15.40
N ALA A 194 0.27 -5.84 15.77
CA ALA A 194 0.55 -4.41 15.94
C ALA A 194 0.39 -3.66 14.60
N MET A 195 0.95 -4.22 13.53
CA MET A 195 0.74 -3.71 12.17
C MET A 195 -0.73 -3.62 11.80
N LEU A 196 -1.55 -4.59 12.21
CA LEU A 196 -2.95 -4.62 11.86
C LEU A 196 -3.68 -3.38 12.40
N GLU A 197 -3.34 -2.95 13.61
CA GLU A 197 -3.88 -1.71 14.19
C GLU A 197 -3.44 -0.47 13.40
N ASP A 198 -2.15 -0.38 13.07
CA ASP A 198 -1.61 0.75 12.29
C ASP A 198 -2.24 0.81 10.87
N LEU A 199 -2.29 -0.31 10.16
CA LEU A 199 -2.87 -0.43 8.81
C LEU A 199 -4.38 -0.16 8.79
N ARG A 200 -5.10 -0.48 9.88
CA ARG A 200 -6.51 -0.10 10.03
C ARG A 200 -6.66 1.41 10.04
N ASP A 201 -5.80 2.09 10.79
CA ASP A 201 -5.84 3.55 10.94
C ASP A 201 -5.49 4.27 9.63
N TYR A 202 -4.65 3.66 8.79
CA TYR A 202 -4.38 4.13 7.41
C TYR A 202 -5.50 3.79 6.40
N GLY A 203 -6.50 2.99 6.79
CA GLY A 203 -7.57 2.56 5.88
C GLY A 203 -7.19 1.42 4.93
N LEU A 204 -6.04 0.78 5.12
CA LEU A 204 -5.57 -0.37 4.33
C LEU A 204 -6.32 -1.67 4.66
N LEU A 205 -6.90 -1.73 5.86
CA LEU A 205 -7.73 -2.85 6.26
C LEU A 205 -8.90 -2.38 7.11
N TRP A 206 -9.94 -3.19 7.10
CA TRP A 206 -11.14 -2.99 7.90
C TRP A 206 -11.28 -4.08 8.94
N GLN A 207 -11.71 -3.69 10.14
CA GLN A 207 -12.17 -4.60 11.16
C GLN A 207 -13.48 -4.10 11.75
N ARG A 208 -14.43 -5.00 11.94
CA ARG A 208 -15.70 -4.67 12.60
C ARG A 208 -15.53 -4.11 14.01
N ARG A 209 -14.51 -4.58 14.73
CA ARG A 209 -14.11 -4.13 16.06
C ARG A 209 -12.59 -4.16 16.15
N PRO A 210 -11.94 -3.28 16.93
CA PRO A 210 -10.49 -3.27 17.04
C PRO A 210 -9.87 -4.63 17.42
N ASN A 211 -10.56 -5.37 18.30
CA ASN A 211 -10.11 -6.68 18.79
C ASN A 211 -10.78 -7.86 18.04
N SER A 212 -11.32 -7.60 16.85
CA SER A 212 -11.93 -8.66 16.03
C SER A 212 -10.88 -9.68 15.61
N ARG A 213 -11.24 -10.98 15.69
CA ARG A 213 -10.40 -12.07 15.17
C ARG A 213 -10.40 -12.18 13.64
N ARG A 214 -11.04 -11.21 12.97
CA ARG A 214 -11.27 -11.16 11.54
C ARG A 214 -11.02 -9.75 11.03
N PHE A 215 -10.43 -9.66 9.84
CA PHE A 215 -10.21 -8.41 9.12
C PHE A 215 -10.45 -8.61 7.63
N SER A 216 -10.66 -7.52 6.91
CA SER A 216 -10.82 -7.51 5.45
C SER A 216 -9.84 -6.53 4.83
N PRO A 217 -9.11 -6.91 3.77
CA PRO A 217 -8.27 -5.97 3.06
C PRO A 217 -9.16 -4.95 2.33
N THR A 218 -8.72 -3.69 2.26
CA THR A 218 -9.36 -2.71 1.39
C THR A 218 -8.66 -2.66 0.04
N ARG A 219 -9.25 -1.95 -0.92
CA ARG A 219 -8.66 -1.81 -2.25
C ARG A 219 -7.27 -1.15 -2.21
N LEU A 220 -7.04 -0.23 -1.26
CA LEU A 220 -5.72 0.38 -1.03
C LEU A 220 -4.64 -0.69 -0.81
N ALA A 221 -4.97 -1.76 -0.11
CA ALA A 221 -4.00 -2.80 0.20
C ALA A 221 -3.86 -3.83 -0.93
N THR A 222 -4.98 -4.28 -1.52
CA THR A 222 -4.94 -5.27 -2.62
C THR A 222 -4.31 -4.72 -3.90
N THR A 223 -4.25 -3.39 -4.06
CA THR A 223 -3.61 -2.72 -5.20
C THR A 223 -2.20 -2.24 -4.91
N LEU A 224 -1.66 -2.49 -3.70
CA LEU A 224 -0.32 -2.07 -3.30
C LEU A 224 0.73 -2.45 -4.36
N THR A 225 0.76 -3.72 -4.74
CA THR A 225 1.73 -4.30 -5.68
C THR A 225 1.28 -4.22 -7.14
N SER A 226 0.16 -3.54 -7.42
CA SER A 226 -0.35 -3.32 -8.77
C SER A 226 -0.14 -1.87 -9.19
N SER A 227 0.02 -1.62 -10.48
CA SER A 227 -0.05 -0.26 -11.05
C SER A 227 -1.49 0.21 -11.29
N SER A 228 -2.49 -0.61 -10.94
CA SER A 228 -3.91 -0.25 -10.98
C SER A 228 -4.21 0.89 -9.98
N PRO A 229 -5.13 1.82 -10.31
CA PRO A 229 -5.57 2.85 -9.38
C PRO A 229 -6.04 2.25 -8.04
N THR A 230 -5.62 2.85 -6.93
CA THR A 230 -5.72 2.27 -5.57
C THR A 230 -7.08 2.40 -4.92
N LEU A 231 -7.85 3.40 -5.36
CA LEU A 231 -9.25 3.61 -5.02
C LEU A 231 -9.98 3.85 -6.34
N PRO A 232 -11.28 3.52 -6.43
CA PRO A 232 -12.11 4.16 -7.41
C PRO A 232 -12.10 5.65 -7.06
N THR A 233 -11.21 6.42 -7.70
CA THR A 233 -11.56 7.80 -7.97
C THR A 233 -12.88 7.74 -8.74
N ASN A 234 -13.73 8.76 -8.65
CA ASN A 234 -14.94 8.88 -9.49
C ASN A 234 -14.65 8.82 -11.02
N ALA A 235 -13.46 8.42 -11.45
CA ALA A 235 -12.95 8.32 -12.79
C ALA A 235 -12.95 6.91 -13.42
N GLY A 236 -13.53 5.87 -12.81
CA GLY A 236 -13.77 4.66 -13.61
C GLY A 236 -14.17 3.40 -12.86
N THR A 237 -15.48 3.12 -12.80
CA THR A 237 -16.12 1.80 -13.04
C THR A 237 -17.64 1.81 -12.80
N SER A 238 -18.31 2.93 -13.06
CA SER A 238 -19.78 2.95 -13.13
C SER A 238 -20.22 3.80 -14.32
N SER A 239 -20.84 3.14 -15.29
CA SER A 239 -21.82 3.76 -16.17
C SER A 239 -22.77 4.65 -15.34
N GLY A 240 -22.63 5.98 -15.43
CA GLY A 240 -23.75 6.88 -15.16
C GLY A 240 -23.63 7.99 -14.10
N SER A 241 -22.51 8.28 -13.44
CA SER A 241 -22.48 9.46 -12.54
C SER A 241 -21.12 10.15 -12.37
N GLN A 242 -21.02 11.31 -13.04
CA GLN A 242 -20.19 12.49 -12.78
C GLN A 242 -18.65 12.32 -12.71
N GLN A 243 -18.08 11.92 -13.84
CA GLN A 243 -16.66 12.10 -14.13
C GLN A 243 -16.39 13.60 -14.35
N GLY A 244 -15.60 14.20 -13.46
CA GLY A 244 -15.19 15.58 -13.60
C GLY A 244 -14.16 15.77 -14.72
N PHE A 245 -14.18 16.92 -15.40
CA PHE A 245 -13.22 17.23 -16.47
C PHE A 245 -12.52 18.56 -16.21
N ILE A 246 -11.27 18.67 -16.67
CA ILE A 246 -10.46 19.89 -16.59
C ILE A 246 -10.30 20.46 -18.00
N VAL A 247 -10.73 21.70 -18.20
CA VAL A 247 -10.48 22.45 -19.43
C VAL A 247 -9.36 23.44 -19.17
N LEU A 248 -8.30 23.37 -19.97
CA LEU A 248 -7.24 24.37 -20.00
C LEU A 248 -7.42 25.21 -21.27
N GLU A 249 -7.73 26.49 -21.10
CA GLU A 249 -7.75 27.45 -22.20
C GLU A 249 -6.34 27.97 -22.52
N THR A 250 -6.14 28.46 -23.74
CA THR A 250 -4.87 29.05 -24.22
C THR A 250 -4.48 30.36 -23.52
N ASN A 251 -5.38 30.94 -22.74
CA ASN A 251 -5.13 32.10 -21.87
C ASN A 251 -4.70 31.69 -20.44
N TYR A 252 -4.32 30.43 -20.23
CA TYR A 252 -3.93 29.84 -18.95
C TYR A 252 -5.05 29.74 -17.90
N ARG A 253 -6.32 29.85 -18.28
CA ARG A 253 -7.44 29.58 -17.37
C ARG A 253 -7.71 28.08 -17.29
N VAL A 254 -7.80 27.57 -16.07
CA VAL A 254 -8.14 26.18 -15.76
C VAL A 254 -9.55 26.13 -15.19
N TYR A 255 -10.43 25.38 -15.85
CA TYR A 255 -11.78 25.10 -15.38
C TYR A 255 -11.84 23.64 -14.94
N ALA A 256 -11.96 23.40 -13.64
CA ALA A 256 -12.16 22.07 -13.10
C ALA A 256 -13.65 21.87 -12.77
N TYR A 257 -14.31 21.02 -13.54
CA TYR A 257 -15.67 20.58 -13.26
C TYR A 257 -15.56 19.31 -12.43
N THR A 258 -15.58 19.40 -11.11
CA THR A 258 -15.55 18.22 -10.22
C THR A 258 -16.92 18.00 -9.59
N GLY A 259 -17.33 16.73 -9.46
CA GLY A 259 -18.64 16.34 -8.93
C GLY A 259 -18.79 16.43 -7.40
N SER A 260 -17.84 17.05 -6.70
CA SER A 260 -17.87 17.19 -5.24
C SER A 260 -18.24 18.63 -4.86
N SER A 261 -19.47 18.83 -4.40
CA SER A 261 -19.89 20.07 -3.74
C SER A 261 -19.25 20.19 -2.35
N SER A 262 -17.96 20.52 -2.30
CA SER A 262 -17.30 21.00 -1.07
C SER A 262 -17.10 22.50 -1.20
N LEU A 263 -18.20 23.24 -1.00
CA LEU A 263 -18.23 24.67 -0.72
C LEU A 263 -19.61 25.00 -0.13
N ARG A 264 -19.75 24.79 1.17
CA ARG A 264 -20.55 25.63 2.07
C ARG A 264 -19.86 25.71 3.42
#